data_AF-A0A284S985-F1
#
_entry.id   AF-A0A284S985-F1
#
_cell.length_a   1.000
_cell.length_b   1.000
_cell.length_c   1.000
_cell.angle_alpha   90.00
_cell.angle_beta   90.00
_cell.angle_gamma   90.00
#
_symmetry.space_group_name_H-M   'P 1'
#
loop_
_entity.id
_entity.type
_entity.pdbx_description
1 polymer ?
#
loop_
_entity_poly.entity_id
_entity_poly.type
_entity_poly.pdbx_seq_one_letter_code
_entity_poly.pdbx_strand_id
1 'polypeptide(L)'
;MVHAANPWSSPPPLYSTFPGPDNHARTDPSNERTPLNSQTTRRPKCSYTILKVMIGLLLFIAFTWHCVNDYSNAHRTDVQERIRHREELDRLKRIEHEDTQRKLAHEREDEERRLAFEEEKQWMKDEEARRKEAHRQEDEQRKRDQSQEDEQRRQAHEEEDKRRKAEKEREDRIIRYRESLVARREQNVQAKENAMREDEERRKRAELTWQDLTPEKRCLSYEKRMYHAKLINIPYPYGEDAQSWCMKTAIDIHGVTYDHPEFCTKERQDDAVSIVGHWTVTSNEPTCKTWWGDHKKKGCYGSRKMRVEAHLFNHQAPWDNWAEMCFSTPSEFDRKSLAHPDTCENNGMFGTAGSWFIDVDESECP
;
A
#
# COMPACT_ATOMS: atom_id res chain seq x y z
N MET A 1 -22.79 3.62 11.26
CA MET A 1 -23.30 4.90 10.72
C MET A 1 -22.15 5.60 10.03
N VAL A 2 -22.38 5.98 8.77
CA VAL A 2 -21.56 6.77 7.84
C VAL A 2 -20.20 6.16 7.44
N HIS A 3 -20.25 5.40 6.34
CA HIS A 3 -19.14 5.01 5.50
C HIS A 3 -18.72 6.19 4.59
N ALA A 4 -17.42 6.49 4.52
CA ALA A 4 -16.85 7.34 3.49
C ALA A 4 -16.26 6.46 2.37
N ALA A 5 -16.67 6.75 1.14
CA ALA A 5 -16.39 5.97 -0.06
C ALA A 5 -15.06 6.37 -0.73
N ASN A 6 -14.38 5.37 -1.27
CA ASN A 6 -13.28 5.50 -2.23
C ASN A 6 -13.77 6.02 -3.59
N PRO A 7 -12.84 6.46 -4.46
CA PRO A 7 -12.78 5.80 -5.75
C PRO A 7 -11.36 5.42 -6.15
N TRP A 8 -11.17 4.12 -6.35
CA TRP A 8 -10.02 3.52 -7.03
C TRP A 8 -10.22 3.66 -8.54
N SER A 9 -9.17 4.13 -9.22
CA SER A 9 -9.06 4.16 -10.68
C SER A 9 -8.17 3.02 -11.15
N SER A 10 -8.70 2.19 -12.05
CA SER A 10 -8.02 1.24 -12.96
C SER A 10 -9.06 0.82 -14.00
N PRO A 11 -8.74 0.34 -15.24
CA PRO A 11 -7.45 0.08 -15.91
C PRO A 11 -7.41 0.51 -17.41
N PRO A 12 -6.35 0.21 -18.20
CA PRO A 12 -6.34 0.15 -19.68
C PRO A 12 -6.29 -1.33 -20.18
N PRO A 13 -6.16 -1.65 -21.49
CA PRO A 13 -6.42 -0.92 -22.75
C PRO A 13 -7.45 -1.64 -23.66
N LEU A 14 -7.91 -0.96 -24.72
CA LEU A 14 -8.81 -1.53 -25.74
C LEU A 14 -8.05 -1.85 -27.05
N TYR A 15 -8.10 -3.11 -27.46
CA TYR A 15 -7.85 -3.58 -28.82
C TYR A 15 -9.10 -3.35 -29.69
N SER A 16 -8.89 -2.95 -30.95
CA SER A 16 -9.93 -2.81 -31.99
C SER A 16 -9.77 -3.91 -33.03
N THR A 17 -10.88 -4.58 -33.37
CA THR A 17 -11.02 -5.61 -34.39
C THR A 17 -11.64 -5.06 -35.70
N PHE A 18 -11.24 -5.69 -36.82
CA PHE A 18 -11.67 -5.72 -38.25
C PHE A 18 -13.21 -5.69 -38.57
N PRO A 19 -13.71 -5.90 -39.83
CA PRO A 19 -13.33 -5.49 -41.22
C PRO A 19 -14.54 -4.97 -42.09
N GLY A 20 -14.32 -4.55 -43.34
CA GLY A 20 -15.39 -4.41 -44.37
C GLY A 20 -14.93 -4.05 -45.80
N PRO A 21 -15.71 -4.37 -46.88
CA PRO A 21 -15.24 -4.69 -48.24
C PRO A 21 -15.63 -3.69 -49.36
N ASP A 22 -15.10 -3.84 -50.60
CA ASP A 22 -15.83 -3.82 -51.90
C ASP A 22 -15.08 -3.32 -53.17
N ASN A 23 -15.20 -4.15 -54.23
CA ASN A 23 -15.54 -3.84 -55.64
C ASN A 23 -14.57 -3.19 -56.68
N HIS A 24 -14.16 -4.04 -57.64
CA HIS A 24 -14.35 -3.99 -59.12
C HIS A 24 -13.92 -2.82 -60.05
N ALA A 25 -13.48 -3.28 -61.25
CA ALA A 25 -13.40 -2.65 -62.60
C ALA A 25 -12.05 -1.97 -62.95
N ARG A 26 -11.48 -2.06 -64.16
CA ARG A 26 -12.01 -2.32 -65.50
C ARG A 26 -10.87 -2.64 -66.50
N THR A 27 -11.24 -3.30 -67.58
CA THR A 27 -10.51 -3.83 -68.75
C THR A 27 -10.16 -2.80 -69.85
N ASP A 28 -9.06 -3.12 -70.56
CA ASP A 28 -8.61 -2.94 -71.97
C ASP A 28 -9.12 -1.83 -72.94
N PRO A 29 -8.27 -1.37 -73.87
CA PRO A 29 -8.63 -0.54 -75.04
C PRO A 29 -8.54 -1.27 -76.39
N SER A 30 -9.39 -0.91 -77.37
CA SER A 30 -9.19 -1.28 -78.79
C SER A 30 -9.83 -0.30 -79.80
N ASN A 31 -9.05 -0.05 -80.87
CA ASN A 31 -9.36 0.18 -82.31
C ASN A 31 -10.04 1.45 -82.87
N GLU A 32 -9.25 2.12 -83.73
CA GLU A 32 -9.45 2.53 -85.14
C GLU A 32 -10.86 2.76 -85.74
N ARG A 33 -11.01 3.90 -86.46
CA ARG A 33 -11.35 3.97 -87.92
C ARG A 33 -11.51 5.40 -88.44
N THR A 34 -11.00 5.65 -89.65
CA THR A 34 -11.23 6.84 -90.50
C THR A 34 -11.75 6.39 -91.88
N PRO A 35 -12.65 7.14 -92.54
CA PRO A 35 -12.89 6.98 -93.97
C PRO A 35 -12.82 8.27 -94.83
N LEU A 36 -12.86 8.01 -96.14
CA LEU A 36 -12.61 8.79 -97.37
C LEU A 36 -13.66 9.84 -97.83
N ASN A 37 -13.24 10.60 -98.86
CA ASN A 37 -13.99 11.19 -100.02
C ASN A 37 -14.36 12.70 -99.89
N SER A 38 -14.40 13.60 -100.91
CA SER A 38 -14.62 13.49 -102.37
C SER A 38 -14.41 14.83 -103.15
N GLN A 39 -14.47 14.79 -104.51
CA GLN A 39 -14.86 15.85 -105.50
C GLN A 39 -13.79 16.87 -106.00
N THR A 40 -13.78 17.47 -107.23
CA THR A 40 -14.67 17.53 -108.41
C THR A 40 -13.99 18.18 -109.66
N THR A 41 -14.31 17.65 -110.86
CA THR A 41 -14.60 18.26 -112.20
C THR A 41 -14.04 19.61 -112.74
N ARG A 42 -13.71 19.66 -114.05
CA ARG A 42 -14.38 20.53 -115.09
C ARG A 42 -13.87 20.30 -116.53
N ARG A 43 -14.80 20.31 -117.51
CA ARG A 43 -14.58 20.36 -118.98
C ARG A 43 -14.97 21.75 -119.54
N PRO A 44 -14.46 22.15 -120.71
CA PRO A 44 -15.24 23.00 -121.61
C PRO A 44 -15.31 22.52 -123.07
N LYS A 45 -16.26 23.13 -123.80
CA LYS A 45 -16.82 22.80 -125.12
C LYS A 45 -16.08 23.54 -126.25
N CYS A 46 -15.91 22.97 -127.44
CA CYS A 46 -15.74 23.78 -128.68
C CYS A 46 -15.99 23.03 -130.02
N SER A 47 -16.89 23.63 -130.82
CA SER A 47 -16.98 23.83 -132.28
C SER A 47 -16.77 22.69 -133.31
N TYR A 48 -17.85 22.36 -134.04
CA TYR A 48 -18.03 21.21 -134.95
C TYR A 48 -17.60 21.45 -136.43
N THR A 49 -16.96 22.57 -136.77
CA THR A 49 -16.52 22.86 -138.16
C THR A 49 -15.00 22.82 -138.36
N ILE A 50 -14.21 23.02 -137.29
CA ILE A 50 -12.75 22.77 -137.25
C ILE A 50 -12.45 21.25 -137.18
N LEU A 51 -13.44 20.47 -136.73
CA LEU A 51 -13.39 19.02 -136.60
C LEU A 51 -13.08 18.31 -137.94
N LYS A 52 -13.53 18.80 -139.09
CA LYS A 52 -13.33 18.11 -140.38
C LYS A 52 -11.93 18.30 -140.99
N VAL A 53 -11.30 19.46 -140.77
CA VAL A 53 -9.92 19.72 -141.23
C VAL A 53 -8.91 19.08 -140.26
N MET A 54 -9.20 19.13 -138.95
CA MET A 54 -8.41 18.41 -137.95
C MET A 54 -8.50 16.89 -138.15
N ILE A 55 -9.65 16.30 -138.53
CA ILE A 55 -9.73 14.87 -138.83
C ILE A 55 -8.84 14.49 -140.02
N GLY A 56 -8.79 15.30 -141.09
CA GLY A 56 -7.89 15.04 -142.23
C GLY A 56 -6.40 15.09 -141.85
N LEU A 57 -6.01 16.06 -141.03
CA LEU A 57 -4.62 16.20 -140.57
C LEU A 57 -4.26 15.17 -139.48
N LEU A 58 -5.22 14.82 -138.62
CA LEU A 58 -5.07 13.77 -137.62
C LEU A 58 -4.98 12.39 -138.26
N LEU A 59 -5.65 12.12 -139.40
CA LEU A 59 -5.47 10.86 -140.11
C LEU A 59 -4.09 10.76 -140.78
N PHE A 60 -3.55 11.87 -141.27
CA PHE A 60 -2.19 11.89 -141.85
C PHE A 60 -1.10 11.77 -140.78
N ILE A 61 -1.27 12.44 -139.63
CA ILE A 61 -0.39 12.28 -138.46
C ILE A 61 -0.57 10.89 -137.83
N ALA A 62 -1.78 10.34 -137.76
CA ALA A 62 -2.01 8.98 -137.26
C ALA A 62 -1.39 7.92 -138.17
N PHE A 63 -1.37 8.14 -139.49
CA PHE A 63 -0.72 7.21 -140.42
C PHE A 63 0.80 7.26 -140.31
N THR A 64 1.41 8.45 -140.19
CA THR A 64 2.86 8.55 -139.94
C THR A 64 3.25 8.08 -138.54
N TRP A 65 2.39 8.26 -137.53
CA TRP A 65 2.60 7.67 -136.21
C TRP A 65 2.46 6.15 -136.23
N HIS A 66 1.53 5.57 -137.00
CA HIS A 66 1.44 4.12 -137.17
C HIS A 66 2.69 3.53 -137.83
N CYS A 67 3.26 4.19 -138.85
CA CYS A 67 4.48 3.71 -139.49
C CYS A 67 5.74 3.77 -138.57
N VAL A 68 5.80 4.68 -137.59
CA VAL A 68 6.90 4.75 -136.61
C VAL A 68 6.63 3.89 -135.36
N ASN A 69 5.35 3.71 -134.97
CA ASN A 69 4.97 2.94 -133.78
C ASN A 69 5.00 1.42 -134.02
N ASP A 70 4.78 0.95 -135.26
CA ASP A 70 4.89 -0.48 -135.60
C ASP A 70 6.34 -0.95 -135.76
N TYR A 71 7.30 -0.05 -136.00
CA TYR A 71 8.73 -0.41 -136.03
C TYR A 71 9.40 -0.35 -134.63
N SER A 72 8.78 0.28 -133.63
CA SER A 72 9.34 0.40 -132.28
C SER A 72 8.68 -0.52 -131.23
N ASN A 73 7.47 -1.04 -131.46
CA ASN A 73 6.78 -1.91 -130.50
C ASN A 73 7.11 -3.40 -130.60
N ALA A 74 7.66 -3.89 -131.72
CA ALA A 74 7.93 -5.32 -131.88
C ALA A 74 9.25 -5.81 -131.23
N HIS A 75 10.13 -4.92 -130.74
CA HIS A 75 11.39 -5.30 -130.07
C HIS A 75 11.40 -4.99 -128.55
N ARG A 76 10.36 -4.36 -128.00
CA ARG A 76 10.35 -3.93 -126.58
C ARG A 76 9.64 -4.91 -125.64
N THR A 77 8.78 -5.79 -126.13
CA THR A 77 7.94 -6.67 -125.29
C THR A 77 8.62 -7.99 -124.87
N ASP A 78 9.56 -8.52 -125.65
CA ASP A 78 10.22 -9.81 -125.35
C ASP A 78 11.35 -9.72 -124.30
N VAL A 79 11.94 -8.52 -124.12
CA VAL A 79 12.95 -8.28 -123.07
C VAL A 79 12.30 -7.98 -121.72
N GLN A 80 11.14 -7.30 -121.72
CA GLN A 80 10.45 -6.92 -120.48
C GLN A 80 9.78 -8.12 -119.78
N GLU A 81 9.36 -9.14 -120.51
CA GLU A 81 8.69 -10.32 -119.95
C GLU A 81 9.69 -11.29 -119.29
N ARG A 82 10.89 -11.43 -119.87
CA ARG A 82 12.00 -12.19 -119.24
C ARG A 82 12.56 -11.53 -117.99
N ILE A 83 12.58 -10.20 -117.91
CA ILE A 83 12.96 -9.48 -116.69
C ILE A 83 11.89 -9.67 -115.60
N ARG A 84 10.61 -9.56 -115.96
CA ARG A 84 9.50 -9.73 -115.00
C ARG A 84 9.43 -11.14 -114.42
N HIS A 85 9.62 -12.17 -115.24
CA HIS A 85 9.63 -13.57 -114.79
C HIS A 85 10.87 -13.90 -113.93
N ARG A 86 12.02 -13.25 -114.19
CA ARG A 86 13.23 -13.42 -113.36
C ARG A 86 13.05 -12.71 -112.00
N GLU A 87 12.43 -11.54 -111.99
CA GLU A 87 12.07 -10.81 -110.77
C GLU A 87 11.00 -11.53 -109.92
N GLU A 88 10.01 -12.17 -110.55
CA GLU A 88 9.00 -12.97 -109.83
C GLU A 88 9.59 -14.23 -109.20
N LEU A 89 10.51 -14.92 -109.89
CA LEU A 89 11.20 -16.08 -109.33
C LEU A 89 12.11 -15.69 -108.16
N ASP A 90 12.81 -14.55 -108.26
CA ASP A 90 13.64 -14.03 -107.18
C ASP A 90 12.83 -13.41 -106.03
N ARG A 91 11.57 -13.01 -106.28
CA ARG A 91 10.61 -12.66 -105.21
C ARG A 91 10.11 -13.90 -104.50
N LEU A 92 9.74 -14.95 -105.23
CA LEU A 92 9.27 -16.21 -104.65
C LEU A 92 10.35 -16.88 -103.80
N LYS A 93 11.60 -16.93 -104.28
CA LYS A 93 12.72 -17.45 -103.47
C LYS A 93 12.98 -16.61 -102.22
N ARG A 94 12.77 -15.29 -102.29
CA ARG A 94 12.86 -14.41 -101.10
C ARG A 94 11.75 -14.68 -100.11
N ILE A 95 10.52 -14.85 -100.59
CA ILE A 95 9.35 -15.17 -99.75
C ILE A 95 9.52 -16.53 -99.10
N GLU A 96 9.97 -17.54 -99.86
CA GLU A 96 10.23 -18.89 -99.33
C GLU A 96 11.39 -18.91 -98.33
N HIS A 97 12.45 -18.13 -98.57
CA HIS A 97 13.56 -17.98 -97.63
C HIS A 97 13.15 -17.20 -96.36
N GLU A 98 12.33 -16.16 -96.50
CA GLU A 98 11.77 -15.42 -95.37
C GLU A 98 10.79 -16.28 -94.56
N ASP A 99 9.96 -17.09 -95.22
CA ASP A 99 9.00 -17.97 -94.55
C ASP A 99 9.71 -19.10 -93.80
N THR A 100 10.76 -19.67 -94.37
CA THR A 100 11.63 -20.63 -93.67
C THR A 100 12.40 -20.00 -92.51
N GLN A 101 12.89 -18.76 -92.65
CA GLN A 101 13.48 -18.04 -91.51
C GLN A 101 12.47 -17.72 -90.42
N ARG A 102 11.26 -17.28 -90.76
CA ARG A 102 10.18 -17.00 -89.80
C ARG A 102 9.75 -18.28 -89.09
N LYS A 103 9.68 -19.40 -89.79
CA LYS A 103 9.36 -20.70 -89.20
C LYS A 103 10.44 -21.17 -88.22
N LEU A 104 11.71 -21.05 -88.60
CA LEU A 104 12.85 -21.34 -87.70
C LEU A 104 12.95 -20.37 -86.51
N ALA A 105 12.51 -19.12 -86.67
CA ALA A 105 12.43 -18.16 -85.57
C ALA A 105 11.28 -18.51 -84.63
N HIS A 106 10.12 -18.91 -85.16
CA HIS A 106 8.97 -19.33 -84.37
C HIS A 106 9.23 -20.64 -83.62
N GLU A 107 9.88 -21.61 -84.25
CA GLU A 107 10.27 -22.87 -83.60
C GLU A 107 11.26 -22.61 -82.45
N ARG A 108 12.22 -21.69 -82.63
CA ARG A 108 13.12 -21.27 -81.54
C ARG A 108 12.39 -20.55 -80.42
N GLU A 109 11.47 -19.63 -80.73
CA GLU A 109 10.67 -18.96 -79.70
C GLU A 109 9.79 -19.93 -78.93
N ASP A 110 9.18 -20.91 -79.60
CA ASP A 110 8.35 -21.93 -78.94
C ASP A 110 9.20 -22.84 -78.05
N GLU A 111 10.39 -23.21 -78.50
CA GLU A 111 11.35 -24.00 -77.70
C GLU A 111 11.84 -23.20 -76.48
N GLU A 112 12.18 -21.92 -76.65
CA GLU A 112 12.53 -21.02 -75.55
C GLU A 112 11.38 -20.85 -74.55
N ARG A 113 10.14 -20.69 -75.02
CA ARG A 113 8.96 -20.62 -74.12
C ARG A 113 8.75 -21.91 -73.35
N ARG A 114 8.98 -23.08 -73.98
CA ARG A 114 8.86 -24.37 -73.31
C ARG A 114 9.94 -24.54 -72.23
N LEU A 115 11.18 -24.18 -72.53
CA LEU A 115 12.28 -24.22 -71.57
C LEU A 115 12.03 -23.24 -70.41
N ALA A 116 11.61 -22.00 -70.72
CA ALA A 116 11.27 -21.01 -69.70
C ALA A 116 10.11 -21.49 -68.81
N PHE A 117 9.09 -22.13 -69.38
CA PHE A 117 7.99 -22.72 -68.61
C PHE A 117 8.46 -23.88 -67.72
N GLU A 118 9.36 -24.73 -68.21
CA GLU A 118 9.93 -25.82 -67.41
C GLU A 118 10.83 -25.31 -66.28
N GLU A 119 11.65 -24.28 -66.54
CA GLU A 119 12.45 -23.59 -65.54
C GLU A 119 11.57 -22.91 -64.47
N GLU A 120 10.52 -22.20 -64.87
CA GLU A 120 9.57 -21.57 -63.95
C GLU A 120 8.87 -22.62 -63.07
N LYS A 121 8.45 -23.74 -63.68
CA LYS A 121 7.84 -24.85 -62.94
C LYS A 121 8.81 -25.48 -61.94
N GLN A 122 10.09 -25.61 -62.29
CA GLN A 122 11.10 -26.13 -61.39
C GLN A 122 11.38 -25.15 -60.26
N TRP A 123 11.52 -23.86 -60.57
CA TRP A 123 11.69 -22.80 -59.61
C TRP A 123 10.54 -22.74 -58.59
N MET A 124 9.28 -22.87 -59.05
CA MET A 124 8.10 -22.91 -58.18
C MET A 124 8.12 -24.11 -57.22
N LYS A 125 8.55 -25.29 -57.68
CA LYS A 125 8.69 -26.48 -56.82
C LYS A 125 9.78 -26.29 -55.77
N ASP A 126 10.92 -25.74 -56.15
CA ASP A 126 12.04 -25.51 -55.24
C ASP A 126 11.70 -24.42 -54.21
N GLU A 127 10.94 -23.39 -54.61
CA GLU A 127 10.39 -22.38 -53.72
C GLU A 127 9.37 -22.96 -52.73
N GLU A 128 8.45 -23.82 -53.20
CA GLU A 128 7.50 -24.51 -52.33
C GLU A 128 8.21 -25.45 -51.34
N ALA A 129 9.24 -26.18 -51.79
CA ALA A 129 10.05 -27.04 -50.93
C ALA A 129 10.78 -26.23 -49.84
N ARG A 130 11.38 -25.08 -50.21
CA ARG A 130 12.02 -24.17 -49.25
C ARG A 130 11.02 -23.62 -48.24
N ARG A 131 9.82 -23.22 -48.67
CA ARG A 131 8.76 -22.77 -47.76
C ARG A 131 8.31 -23.85 -46.79
N LYS A 132 8.14 -25.09 -47.26
CA LYS A 132 7.78 -26.23 -46.40
C LYS A 132 8.87 -26.56 -45.38
N GLU A 133 10.13 -26.53 -45.80
CA GLU A 133 11.26 -26.74 -44.91
C GLU A 133 11.36 -25.64 -43.83
N ALA A 134 11.23 -24.38 -44.24
CA ALA A 134 11.21 -23.25 -43.33
C ALA A 134 10.08 -23.37 -42.29
N HIS A 135 8.86 -23.73 -42.73
CA HIS A 135 7.73 -23.97 -41.83
C HIS A 135 8.00 -25.12 -40.85
N ARG A 136 8.62 -26.21 -41.31
CA ARG A 136 8.98 -27.34 -40.44
C ARG A 136 9.98 -26.93 -39.38
N GLN A 137 11.01 -26.17 -39.74
CA GLN A 137 12.01 -25.65 -38.80
C GLN A 137 11.38 -24.69 -37.79
N GLU A 138 10.48 -23.82 -38.23
CA GLU A 138 9.73 -22.92 -37.35
C GLU A 138 8.84 -23.68 -36.37
N ASP A 139 8.16 -24.75 -36.82
CA ASP A 139 7.36 -25.60 -35.94
C ASP A 139 8.20 -26.37 -34.93
N GLU A 140 9.36 -26.89 -35.34
CA GLU A 140 10.30 -27.55 -34.42
C GLU A 140 10.85 -26.56 -33.39
N GLN A 141 11.18 -25.34 -33.82
CA GLN A 141 11.64 -24.30 -32.92
C GLN A 141 10.53 -23.92 -31.92
N ARG A 142 9.30 -23.68 -32.40
CA ARG A 142 8.13 -23.43 -31.54
C ARG A 142 7.92 -24.53 -30.50
N LYS A 143 8.07 -25.80 -30.89
CA LYS A 143 7.95 -26.94 -29.95
C LYS A 143 9.06 -26.95 -28.90
N ARG A 144 10.30 -26.62 -29.28
CA ARG A 144 11.42 -26.52 -28.32
C ARG A 144 11.21 -25.38 -27.35
N ASP A 145 10.82 -24.21 -27.85
CA ASP A 145 10.56 -23.02 -27.04
C ASP A 145 9.40 -23.29 -26.07
N GLN A 146 8.31 -23.90 -26.54
CA GLN A 146 7.18 -24.30 -25.70
C GLN A 146 7.59 -25.32 -24.63
N SER A 147 8.39 -26.34 -24.99
CA SER A 147 8.87 -27.32 -24.02
C SER A 147 9.79 -26.71 -22.97
N GLN A 148 10.61 -25.72 -23.33
CA GLN A 148 11.47 -25.02 -22.39
C GLN A 148 10.65 -24.12 -21.47
N GLU A 149 9.65 -23.43 -22.01
CA GLU A 149 8.76 -22.59 -21.22
C GLU A 149 7.95 -23.42 -20.22
N ASP A 150 7.41 -24.56 -20.64
CA ASP A 150 6.68 -25.47 -19.76
C ASP A 150 7.57 -26.05 -18.64
N GLU A 151 8.83 -26.33 -18.95
CA GLU A 151 9.80 -26.78 -17.95
C GLU A 151 10.15 -25.67 -16.94
N GLN A 152 10.36 -24.45 -17.42
CA GLN A 152 10.57 -23.28 -16.54
C GLN A 152 9.37 -23.03 -15.65
N ARG A 153 8.14 -23.13 -16.19
CA ARG A 153 6.90 -22.99 -15.40
C ARG A 153 6.79 -24.08 -14.33
N ARG A 154 7.15 -25.33 -14.65
CA ARG A 154 7.18 -26.42 -13.66
C ARG A 154 8.17 -26.17 -12.54
N GLN A 155 9.39 -25.76 -12.87
CA GLN A 155 10.42 -25.44 -11.88
C GLN A 155 10.01 -24.26 -10.99
N ALA A 156 9.47 -23.19 -11.58
CA ALA A 156 8.97 -22.05 -10.83
C ALA A 156 7.85 -22.42 -9.86
N HIS A 157 6.91 -23.29 -10.27
CA HIS A 157 5.84 -23.79 -9.40
C HIS A 157 6.39 -24.65 -8.26
N GLU A 158 7.36 -25.52 -8.53
CA GLU A 158 7.99 -26.36 -7.51
C GLU A 158 8.77 -25.52 -6.48
N GLU A 159 9.50 -24.50 -6.93
CA GLU A 159 10.19 -23.56 -6.05
C GLU A 159 9.21 -22.73 -5.20
N GLU A 160 8.10 -22.28 -5.80
CA GLU A 160 7.06 -21.57 -5.07
C GLU A 160 6.42 -22.45 -3.99
N ASP A 161 6.11 -23.71 -4.30
CA ASP A 161 5.58 -24.67 -3.33
C ASP A 161 6.56 -24.95 -2.19
N LYS A 162 7.86 -25.11 -2.51
CA LYS A 162 8.91 -25.24 -1.50
C LYS A 162 8.98 -24.00 -0.60
N ARG A 163 8.88 -22.79 -1.18
CA ARG A 163 8.87 -21.53 -0.43
C ARG A 163 7.67 -21.44 0.49
N ARG A 164 6.46 -21.70 -0.02
CA ARG A 164 5.21 -21.69 0.76
C ARG A 164 5.26 -22.70 1.91
N LYS A 165 5.78 -23.91 1.66
CA LYS A 165 5.95 -24.93 2.71
C LYS A 165 6.94 -24.48 3.80
N ALA A 166 8.09 -23.94 3.40
CA ALA A 166 9.11 -23.46 4.34
C ALA A 166 8.62 -22.26 5.17
N GLU A 167 7.83 -21.37 4.58
CA GLU A 167 7.18 -20.25 5.26
C GLU A 167 6.17 -20.74 6.30
N LYS A 168 5.25 -21.64 5.90
CA LYS A 168 4.29 -22.24 6.82
C LYS A 168 4.96 -22.95 8.00
N GLU A 169 6.04 -23.70 7.76
CA GLU A 169 6.80 -24.34 8.84
C GLU A 169 7.47 -23.32 9.79
N ARG A 170 7.89 -22.15 9.29
CA ARG A 170 8.42 -21.07 10.15
C ARG A 170 7.30 -20.49 11.01
N GLU A 171 6.14 -20.22 10.43
CA GLU A 171 4.97 -19.73 11.15
C GLU A 171 4.52 -20.72 12.23
N ASP A 172 4.40 -22.00 11.90
CA ASP A 172 4.03 -23.06 12.85
C ASP A 172 5.03 -23.20 14.00
N ARG A 173 6.33 -22.93 13.76
CA ARG A 173 7.33 -22.87 14.84
C ARG A 173 7.13 -21.66 15.74
N ILE A 174 6.82 -20.50 15.17
CA ILE A 174 6.54 -19.27 15.93
C ILE A 174 5.27 -19.43 16.77
N ILE A 175 4.21 -20.01 16.20
CA ILE A 175 2.94 -20.28 16.90
C ILE A 175 3.19 -21.22 18.08
N ARG A 176 3.84 -22.38 17.86
CA ARG A 176 4.17 -23.32 18.95
C ARG A 176 5.02 -22.69 20.04
N TYR A 177 5.98 -21.85 19.68
CA TYR A 177 6.79 -21.12 20.66
C TYR A 177 5.93 -20.15 21.49
N ARG A 178 5.04 -19.38 20.85
CA ARG A 178 4.11 -18.48 21.55
C ARG A 178 3.17 -19.24 22.47
N GLU A 179 2.59 -20.34 22.01
CA GLU A 179 1.74 -21.22 22.83
C GLU A 179 2.49 -21.72 24.07
N SER A 180 3.74 -22.15 23.92
CA SER A 180 4.55 -22.59 25.07
C SER A 180 4.80 -21.48 26.10
N LEU A 181 4.99 -20.23 25.65
CA LEU A 181 5.17 -19.09 26.54
C LEU A 181 3.88 -18.72 27.28
N VAL A 182 2.73 -18.79 26.60
CA VAL A 182 1.41 -18.57 27.20
C VAL A 182 1.14 -19.63 28.25
N ALA A 183 1.32 -20.92 27.92
CA ALA A 183 1.14 -22.02 28.87
C ALA A 183 2.01 -21.86 30.13
N ARG A 184 3.28 -21.45 29.98
CA ARG A 184 4.17 -21.18 31.14
C ARG A 184 3.67 -20.01 31.99
N ARG A 185 3.14 -18.95 31.35
CA ARG A 185 2.57 -17.81 32.08
C ARG A 185 1.32 -18.22 32.84
N GLU A 186 0.43 -18.98 32.23
CA GLU A 186 -0.78 -19.50 32.86
C GLU A 186 -0.45 -20.39 34.06
N GLN A 187 0.53 -21.30 33.92
CA GLN A 187 1.02 -22.10 35.05
C GLN A 187 1.54 -21.24 36.20
N ASN A 188 2.31 -20.18 35.91
CA ASN A 188 2.80 -19.27 36.94
C ASN A 188 1.68 -18.46 37.60
N VAL A 189 0.68 -18.03 36.84
CA VAL A 189 -0.50 -17.33 37.38
C VAL A 189 -1.29 -18.28 38.28
N GLN A 190 -1.59 -19.49 37.81
CA GLN A 190 -2.30 -20.49 38.59
C GLN A 190 -1.57 -20.86 39.87
N ALA A 191 -0.23 -21.01 39.82
CA ALA A 191 0.58 -21.28 41.00
C ALA A 191 0.52 -20.12 42.01
N LYS A 192 0.55 -18.86 41.54
CA LYS A 192 0.40 -17.69 42.40
C LYS A 192 -1.01 -17.59 43.00
N GLU A 193 -2.05 -17.84 42.22
CA GLU A 193 -3.43 -17.84 42.70
C GLU A 193 -3.67 -18.93 43.74
N ASN A 194 -3.17 -20.15 43.50
CA ASN A 194 -3.22 -21.23 44.48
C ASN A 194 -2.46 -20.85 45.76
N ALA A 195 -1.27 -20.26 45.64
CA ALA A 195 -0.50 -19.80 46.79
C ALA A 195 -1.23 -18.69 47.59
N MET A 196 -1.88 -17.73 46.91
CA MET A 196 -2.69 -16.71 47.57
C MET A 196 -3.90 -17.30 48.29
N ARG A 197 -4.60 -18.25 47.65
CA ARG A 197 -5.75 -18.92 48.27
C ARG A 197 -5.34 -19.74 49.48
N GLU A 198 -4.23 -20.47 49.40
CA GLU A 198 -3.68 -21.21 50.54
C GLU A 198 -3.24 -20.29 51.68
N ASP A 199 -2.65 -19.13 51.37
CA ASP A 199 -2.32 -18.09 52.36
C ASP A 199 -3.58 -17.57 53.05
N GLU A 200 -4.64 -17.28 52.29
CA GLU A 200 -5.91 -16.81 52.83
C GLU A 200 -6.63 -17.87 53.69
N GLU A 201 -6.66 -19.12 53.26
CA GLU A 201 -7.21 -20.21 54.06
C GLU A 201 -6.40 -20.44 55.34
N ARG A 202 -5.08 -20.25 55.28
CA ARG A 202 -4.21 -20.30 56.46
C ARG A 202 -4.55 -19.17 57.43
N ARG A 203 -4.82 -17.95 56.93
CA ARG A 203 -5.30 -16.82 57.75
C ARG A 203 -6.61 -17.14 58.46
N LYS A 204 -7.58 -17.65 57.69
CA LYS A 204 -8.91 -17.98 58.23
C LYS A 204 -8.81 -19.05 59.32
N ARG A 205 -7.93 -20.04 59.15
CA ARG A 205 -7.69 -21.09 60.15
C ARG A 205 -6.93 -20.60 61.39
N ALA A 206 -6.06 -19.61 61.24
CA ALA A 206 -5.26 -19.10 62.35
C ALA A 206 -6.08 -18.24 63.33
N GLU A 207 -7.26 -17.74 62.94
CA GLU A 207 -8.12 -16.89 63.80
C GLU A 207 -7.30 -15.78 64.49
N LEU A 208 -6.46 -15.12 63.70
CA LEU A 208 -5.58 -14.05 64.16
C LEU A 208 -6.41 -12.93 64.76
N THR A 209 -6.13 -12.59 66.01
CA THR A 209 -6.84 -11.54 66.73
C THR A 209 -5.84 -10.62 67.42
N TRP A 210 -6.20 -9.35 67.52
CA TRP A 210 -5.45 -8.37 68.29
C TRP A 210 -5.92 -8.40 69.73
N GLN A 211 -4.97 -8.50 70.65
CA GLN A 211 -5.18 -8.49 72.10
C GLN A 211 -4.53 -7.26 72.73
N ASP A 212 -5.09 -6.81 73.84
CA ASP A 212 -4.53 -5.74 74.67
C ASP A 212 -4.28 -4.43 73.91
N LEU A 213 -5.28 -3.97 73.15
CA LEU A 213 -5.22 -2.66 72.49
C LEU A 213 -5.00 -1.57 73.54
N THR A 214 -3.79 -1.03 73.56
CA THR A 214 -3.31 -0.14 74.61
C THR A 214 -2.88 1.19 74.00
N PRO A 215 -3.48 2.32 74.43
CA PRO A 215 -3.02 3.65 74.05
C PRO A 215 -1.66 3.96 74.69
N GLU A 216 -0.78 4.62 73.94
CA GLU A 216 0.37 5.28 74.55
C GLU A 216 -0.09 6.38 75.52
N LYS A 217 0.66 6.57 76.60
CA LYS A 217 0.37 7.60 77.60
C LYS A 217 0.43 9.01 77.03
N ARG A 218 1.29 9.24 76.03
CA ARG A 218 1.50 10.54 75.38
C ARG A 218 0.61 10.70 74.15
N CYS A 219 0.12 11.90 73.94
CA CYS A 219 -0.44 12.34 72.67
C CYS A 219 0.69 12.73 71.72
N LEU A 220 0.54 12.38 70.44
CA LEU A 220 1.51 12.76 69.40
C LEU A 220 1.24 14.20 68.93
N SER A 221 -0.03 14.56 68.80
CA SER A 221 -0.53 15.90 68.42
C SER A 221 -2.03 15.97 68.70
N TYR A 222 -2.67 17.10 68.38
CA TYR A 222 -4.12 17.29 68.48
C TYR A 222 -4.89 16.14 67.83
N GLU A 223 -5.72 15.46 68.63
CA GLU A 223 -6.49 14.27 68.24
C GLU A 223 -5.66 13.06 67.74
N LYS A 224 -4.34 13.07 67.92
CA LYS A 224 -3.47 11.97 67.50
C LYS A 224 -2.82 11.25 68.67
N ARG A 225 -2.97 9.93 68.70
CA ARG A 225 -2.31 9.05 69.67
C ARG A 225 -1.86 7.75 69.02
N MET A 226 -0.72 7.25 69.48
CA MET A 226 -0.25 5.93 69.08
C MET A 226 -0.91 4.85 69.94
N TYR A 227 -1.38 3.79 69.30
CA TYR A 227 -1.90 2.58 69.93
C TYR A 227 -0.99 1.42 69.59
N HIS A 228 -0.92 0.45 70.49
CA HIS A 228 -0.28 -0.82 70.21
C HIS A 228 -1.13 -1.98 70.71
N ALA A 229 -1.01 -3.13 70.05
CA ALA A 229 -1.74 -4.34 70.38
C ALA A 229 -0.90 -5.57 70.03
N LYS A 230 -1.04 -6.64 70.83
CA LYS A 230 -0.34 -7.91 70.62
C LYS A 230 -1.13 -8.78 69.66
N LEU A 231 -0.48 -9.32 68.64
CA LEU A 231 -1.10 -10.29 67.74
C LEU A 231 -1.03 -11.68 68.36
N ILE A 232 -2.19 -12.32 68.57
CA ILE A 232 -2.28 -13.68 69.12
C ILE A 232 -2.73 -14.69 68.07
N ASN A 233 -2.63 -15.98 68.43
CA ASN A 233 -2.93 -17.14 67.57
C ASN A 233 -2.04 -17.26 66.31
N ILE A 234 -0.82 -16.73 66.37
CA ILE A 234 0.16 -16.91 65.30
C ILE A 234 0.56 -18.40 65.24
N PRO A 235 0.37 -19.11 64.11
CA PRO A 235 0.65 -20.54 64.03
C PRO A 235 2.15 -20.86 64.21
N TYR A 236 2.48 -21.64 65.24
CA TYR A 236 3.81 -22.20 65.50
C TYR A 236 4.11 -23.34 64.50
N PRO A 237 5.36 -23.58 64.01
CA PRO A 237 6.67 -23.03 64.39
C PRO A 237 7.21 -21.87 63.52
N TYR A 238 6.40 -21.29 62.64
CA TYR A 238 6.87 -20.42 61.55
C TYR A 238 7.03 -18.94 61.95
N GLY A 239 7.92 -18.66 62.90
CA GLY A 239 8.25 -17.29 63.36
C GLY A 239 8.82 -16.36 62.26
N GLU A 240 9.15 -16.88 61.08
CA GLU A 240 9.62 -16.11 59.92
C GLU A 240 8.52 -15.25 59.28
N ASP A 241 7.24 -15.65 59.37
CA ASP A 241 6.12 -14.94 58.74
C ASP A 241 5.32 -14.06 59.72
N ALA A 242 5.65 -14.10 61.01
CA ALA A 242 4.92 -13.41 62.09
C ALA A 242 4.80 -11.88 61.85
N GLN A 243 5.84 -11.28 61.26
CA GLN A 243 5.84 -9.87 60.88
C GLN A 243 4.93 -9.58 59.68
N SER A 244 4.89 -10.49 58.69
CA SER A 244 4.01 -10.35 57.53
C SER A 244 2.54 -10.57 57.90
N TRP A 245 2.25 -11.48 58.84
CA TRP A 245 0.93 -11.59 59.46
C TRP A 245 0.50 -10.30 60.13
N CYS A 246 1.37 -9.69 60.93
CA CYS A 246 1.09 -8.42 61.59
C CYS A 246 0.78 -7.30 60.60
N MET A 247 1.58 -7.12 59.55
CA MET A 247 1.35 -6.09 58.52
C MET A 247 0.13 -6.34 57.63
N LYS A 248 -0.50 -7.51 57.71
CA LYS A 248 -1.67 -7.85 56.89
C LYS A 248 -2.97 -7.87 57.70
N THR A 249 -2.92 -7.79 59.03
CA THR A 249 -4.08 -8.01 59.91
C THR A 249 -4.71 -6.67 60.28
N ALA A 250 -5.99 -6.51 59.93
CA ALA A 250 -6.74 -5.29 60.20
C ALA A 250 -7.20 -5.22 61.68
N ILE A 251 -7.50 -4.01 62.15
CA ILE A 251 -8.05 -3.75 63.48
C ILE A 251 -9.06 -2.59 63.42
N ASP A 252 -10.10 -2.64 64.26
CA ASP A 252 -11.01 -1.53 64.47
C ASP A 252 -10.62 -0.75 65.73
N ILE A 253 -10.32 0.53 65.59
CA ILE A 253 -10.02 1.43 66.71
C ILE A 253 -10.98 2.62 66.64
N HIS A 254 -11.78 2.81 67.69
CA HIS A 254 -12.81 3.86 67.79
C HIS A 254 -13.79 3.93 66.61
N GLY A 255 -14.16 2.76 66.07
CA GLY A 255 -15.09 2.66 64.93
C GLY A 255 -14.47 2.96 63.56
N VAL A 256 -13.14 3.13 63.49
CA VAL A 256 -12.38 3.23 62.24
C VAL A 256 -11.57 1.96 62.04
N THR A 257 -11.76 1.31 60.88
CA THR A 257 -10.98 0.13 60.47
C THR A 257 -9.64 0.55 59.88
N TYR A 258 -8.56 0.03 60.44
CA TYR A 258 -7.20 0.15 59.92
C TYR A 258 -6.82 -1.18 59.27
N ASP A 259 -6.55 -1.17 57.96
CA ASP A 259 -6.22 -2.39 57.20
C ASP A 259 -4.93 -3.05 57.68
N HIS A 260 -4.00 -2.26 58.22
CA HIS A 260 -2.71 -2.73 58.76
C HIS A 260 -2.12 -1.74 59.78
N PRO A 261 -1.22 -2.19 60.67
CA PRO A 261 -0.37 -1.31 61.46
C PRO A 261 0.61 -0.52 60.60
N GLU A 262 1.11 0.61 61.12
CA GLU A 262 2.18 1.38 60.50
C GLU A 262 3.50 0.61 60.53
N PHE A 263 3.75 -0.10 61.63
CA PHE A 263 4.88 -0.99 61.80
C PHE A 263 4.61 -2.05 62.86
N CYS A 264 5.45 -3.09 62.84
CA CYS A 264 5.37 -4.23 63.75
C CYS A 264 6.70 -4.41 64.48
N THR A 265 6.66 -4.54 65.81
CA THR A 265 7.84 -4.84 66.63
C THR A 265 7.78 -6.28 67.15
N LYS A 266 8.96 -6.87 67.36
CA LYS A 266 9.09 -8.19 68.00
C LYS A 266 9.49 -7.97 69.45
N GLU A 267 8.64 -8.35 70.39
CA GLU A 267 8.89 -8.23 71.81
C GLU A 267 9.11 -9.62 72.43
N ARG A 268 10.17 -9.77 73.22
CA ARG A 268 10.46 -11.01 73.96
C ARG A 268 10.02 -10.84 75.40
N GLN A 269 9.09 -11.67 75.84
CA GLN A 269 8.63 -11.74 77.21
C GLN A 269 8.61 -13.22 77.64
N ASP A 270 9.32 -13.56 78.71
CA ASP A 270 9.34 -14.91 79.30
C ASP A 270 9.62 -16.04 78.28
N ASP A 271 10.67 -15.87 77.46
CA ASP A 271 11.08 -16.77 76.35
C ASP A 271 10.06 -16.94 75.20
N ALA A 272 8.90 -16.29 75.26
CA ALA A 272 7.96 -16.19 74.15
C ALA A 272 8.23 -14.94 73.29
N VAL A 273 8.19 -15.09 71.97
CA VAL A 273 8.24 -13.97 71.02
C VAL A 273 6.81 -13.55 70.69
N SER A 274 6.45 -12.32 71.04
CA SER A 274 5.20 -11.69 70.65
C SER A 274 5.43 -10.66 69.55
N ILE A 275 4.44 -10.49 68.67
CA ILE A 275 4.45 -9.44 67.65
C ILE A 275 3.46 -8.37 68.08
N VAL A 276 3.91 -7.12 68.10
CA VAL A 276 3.11 -5.96 68.48
C VAL A 276 2.94 -5.06 67.28
N GLY A 277 1.70 -4.78 66.90
CA GLY A 277 1.37 -3.79 65.88
C GLY A 277 1.26 -2.40 66.49
N HIS A 278 1.58 -1.37 65.72
CA HIS A 278 1.49 0.04 66.14
C HIS A 278 0.68 0.86 65.13
N TRP A 279 -0.23 1.70 65.61
CA TRP A 279 -1.11 2.54 64.79
C TRP A 279 -1.14 3.98 65.31
N THR A 280 -1.05 4.98 64.43
CA THR A 280 -1.40 6.36 64.79
C THR A 280 -2.88 6.58 64.54
N VAL A 281 -3.65 6.65 65.62
CA VAL A 281 -5.08 6.98 65.56
C VAL A 281 -5.19 8.50 65.49
N THR A 282 -5.93 9.00 64.49
CA THR A 282 -6.00 10.44 64.17
C THR A 282 -7.37 11.09 64.41
N SER A 283 -8.33 10.34 64.93
CA SER A 283 -9.68 10.83 65.19
C SER A 283 -10.24 10.18 66.45
N ASN A 284 -11.23 10.86 67.06
CA ASN A 284 -11.93 10.38 68.25
C ASN A 284 -11.02 10.10 69.46
N GLU A 285 -9.94 10.86 69.62
CA GLU A 285 -9.05 10.84 70.78
C GLU A 285 -9.37 11.98 71.76
N PRO A 286 -10.43 11.89 72.60
CA PRO A 286 -10.88 13.00 73.44
C PRO A 286 -9.81 13.50 74.41
N THR A 287 -8.95 12.61 74.90
CA THR A 287 -7.86 12.97 75.81
C THR A 287 -6.70 13.68 75.13
N CYS A 288 -6.61 13.64 73.79
CA CYS A 288 -5.63 14.38 73.00
C CYS A 288 -6.23 15.62 72.34
N LYS A 289 -7.44 16.03 72.73
CA LYS A 289 -8.04 17.29 72.31
C LYS A 289 -7.62 18.39 73.26
N THR A 290 -6.60 19.14 72.86
CA THR A 290 -6.26 20.42 73.46
C THR A 290 -7.18 21.52 72.95
N TRP A 291 -7.29 22.61 73.68
CA TRP A 291 -8.09 23.77 73.24
C TRP A 291 -7.42 25.07 73.65
N TRP A 292 -7.80 26.14 72.95
CA TRP A 292 -7.35 27.49 73.24
C TRP A 292 -8.28 28.16 74.24
N GLY A 293 -7.72 28.89 75.19
CA GLY A 293 -8.48 29.82 76.03
C GLY A 293 -8.80 31.12 75.29
N ASP A 294 -9.11 32.17 76.04
CA ASP A 294 -9.49 33.46 75.46
C ASP A 294 -8.37 34.07 74.61
N HIS A 295 -8.69 34.38 73.35
CA HIS A 295 -7.80 35.12 72.46
C HIS A 295 -7.68 36.59 72.88
N LYS A 296 -6.44 37.04 73.08
CA LYS A 296 -6.10 38.41 73.42
C LYS A 296 -5.41 39.08 72.24
N LYS A 297 -5.94 40.21 71.78
CA LYS A 297 -5.27 41.10 70.82
C LYS A 297 -4.04 41.73 71.52
N LYS A 298 -2.83 41.49 71.00
CA LYS A 298 -1.56 41.99 71.56
C LYS A 298 -1.02 43.24 70.87
N GLY A 299 -1.61 43.62 69.73
CA GLY A 299 -1.28 44.83 68.99
C GLY A 299 -0.94 44.56 67.53
N CYS A 300 -0.66 45.63 66.79
CA CYS A 300 -0.33 45.56 65.37
C CYS A 300 1.11 45.08 65.14
N TYR A 301 1.29 44.20 64.16
CA TYR A 301 2.57 43.64 63.74
C TYR A 301 2.78 43.96 62.25
N GLY A 302 3.01 45.24 61.96
CA GLY A 302 3.03 45.79 60.61
C GLY A 302 1.66 46.34 60.15
N SER A 303 1.62 46.89 58.93
CA SER A 303 0.39 47.44 58.35
C SER A 303 -0.61 46.32 58.06
N ARG A 304 -1.86 46.50 58.53
CA ARG A 304 -2.99 45.56 58.38
C ARG A 304 -2.77 44.16 58.97
N LYS A 305 -1.85 44.00 59.91
CA LYS A 305 -1.59 42.73 60.61
C LYS A 305 -1.66 42.90 62.11
N MET A 306 -2.36 42.00 62.79
CA MET A 306 -2.52 42.01 64.24
C MET A 306 -2.03 40.70 64.84
N ARG A 307 -1.25 40.81 65.92
CA ARG A 307 -0.87 39.65 66.74
C ARG A 307 -2.01 39.34 67.72
N VAL A 308 -2.53 38.12 67.64
CA VAL A 308 -3.49 37.55 68.59
C VAL A 308 -2.80 36.41 69.31
N GLU A 309 -3.04 36.28 70.62
CA GLU A 309 -2.42 35.25 71.45
C GLU A 309 -3.46 34.55 72.32
N ALA A 310 -3.32 33.23 72.51
CA ALA A 310 -4.16 32.44 73.41
C ALA A 310 -3.33 31.37 74.11
N HIS A 311 -3.72 31.01 75.33
CA HIS A 311 -3.09 29.92 76.09
C HIS A 311 -3.71 28.58 75.72
N LEU A 312 -2.86 27.56 75.63
CA LEU A 312 -3.24 26.18 75.35
C LEU A 312 -3.61 25.45 76.66
N PHE A 313 -4.73 24.74 76.65
CA PHE A 313 -5.23 23.95 77.77
C PHE A 313 -5.36 22.48 77.41
N ASN A 314 -5.44 21.63 78.44
CA ASN A 314 -5.56 20.16 78.36
C ASN A 314 -4.35 19.42 77.76
N HIS A 315 -3.20 20.09 77.72
CA HIS A 315 -1.91 19.45 77.48
C HIS A 315 -1.52 18.59 78.70
N GLN A 316 -1.18 17.32 78.49
CA GLN A 316 -0.85 16.37 79.57
C GLN A 316 0.65 16.38 79.87
N ALA A 317 1.13 17.42 80.55
CA ALA A 317 2.51 17.46 81.06
C ALA A 317 2.74 16.35 82.13
N PRO A 318 3.92 15.70 82.18
CA PRO A 318 5.12 15.88 81.35
C PRO A 318 5.16 14.98 80.10
N TRP A 319 4.09 14.25 79.79
CA TRP A 319 4.11 13.19 78.78
C TRP A 319 3.97 13.71 77.35
N ASP A 320 3.14 14.71 77.16
CA ASP A 320 2.87 15.30 75.84
C ASP A 320 3.97 16.30 75.44
N ASN A 321 4.36 16.28 74.18
CA ASN A 321 5.21 17.33 73.63
C ASN A 321 4.38 18.61 73.46
N TRP A 322 4.64 19.60 74.31
CA TRP A 322 3.90 20.87 74.31
C TRP A 322 3.94 21.59 72.95
N ALA A 323 5.05 21.48 72.22
CA ALA A 323 5.23 22.15 70.94
C ALA A 323 4.36 21.49 69.86
N GLU A 324 4.35 20.16 69.80
CA GLU A 324 3.50 19.41 68.88
C GLU A 324 2.03 19.68 69.14
N MET A 325 1.61 19.65 70.42
CA MET A 325 0.23 19.98 70.78
C MET A 325 -0.13 21.41 70.38
N CYS A 326 0.76 22.38 70.65
CA CYS A 326 0.53 23.78 70.30
C CYS A 326 0.37 23.99 68.79
N PHE A 327 1.29 23.47 67.97
CA PHE A 327 1.24 23.65 66.51
C PHE A 327 0.16 22.83 65.81
N SER A 328 -0.41 21.81 66.45
CA SER A 328 -1.46 20.99 65.84
C SER A 328 -2.88 21.35 66.29
N THR A 329 -3.03 22.15 67.35
CA THR A 329 -4.35 22.49 67.88
C THR A 329 -5.01 23.55 67.00
N PRO A 330 -6.13 23.24 66.32
CA PRO A 330 -6.86 24.23 65.54
C PRO A 330 -7.48 25.28 66.47
N SER A 331 -7.66 26.48 65.96
CA SER A 331 -8.26 27.59 66.68
C SER A 331 -9.37 28.22 65.85
N GLU A 332 -10.35 28.81 66.51
CA GLU A 332 -11.35 29.64 65.84
C GLU A 332 -11.30 31.04 66.44
N PHE A 333 -11.06 32.05 65.61
CA PHE A 333 -11.03 33.45 66.01
C PHE A 333 -11.83 34.28 65.02
N ASP A 334 -12.81 35.04 65.51
CA ASP A 334 -13.70 35.87 64.68
C ASP A 334 -14.34 35.10 63.50
N ARG A 335 -14.83 33.88 63.78
CA ARG A 335 -15.42 32.94 62.80
C ARG A 335 -14.45 32.49 61.69
N LYS A 336 -13.15 32.77 61.84
CA LYS A 336 -12.10 32.24 60.97
C LYS A 336 -11.46 31.04 61.65
N SER A 337 -11.47 29.91 60.95
CA SER A 337 -10.73 28.72 61.37
C SER A 337 -9.25 28.90 61.05
N LEU A 338 -8.40 28.75 62.07
CA LEU A 338 -6.96 28.83 62.00
C LEU A 338 -6.41 27.42 62.27
N ALA A 339 -5.78 26.82 61.27
CA ALA A 339 -5.31 25.44 61.36
C ALA A 339 -4.25 25.24 62.45
N HIS A 340 -3.37 26.22 62.64
CA HIS A 340 -2.31 26.22 63.64
C HIS A 340 -1.88 27.65 63.99
N PRO A 341 -1.24 27.88 65.15
CA PRO A 341 -0.52 29.12 65.45
C PRO A 341 0.69 29.32 64.54
N ASP A 342 1.08 30.58 64.32
CA ASP A 342 2.31 30.95 63.62
C ASP A 342 3.53 30.77 64.53
N THR A 343 3.37 31.04 65.83
CA THR A 343 4.41 30.79 66.85
C THR A 343 3.84 30.14 68.10
N CYS A 344 4.65 29.30 68.73
CA CYS A 344 4.35 28.63 69.98
C CYS A 344 5.44 28.92 71.00
N GLU A 345 5.06 29.35 72.19
CA GLU A 345 5.97 29.70 73.28
C GLU A 345 5.56 28.93 74.55
N ASN A 346 6.52 28.29 75.21
CA ASN A 346 6.29 27.65 76.51
C ASN A 346 6.92 28.50 77.61
N ASN A 347 6.08 29.14 78.41
CA ASN A 347 6.46 30.06 79.46
C ASN A 347 6.63 29.37 80.83
N GLY A 348 6.79 28.04 80.84
CA GLY A 348 6.97 27.24 82.05
C GLY A 348 5.77 27.34 82.98
N MET A 349 5.85 28.21 83.99
CA MET A 349 4.79 28.42 84.99
C MET A 349 3.47 28.94 84.38
N PHE A 350 3.54 29.68 83.27
CA PHE A 350 2.35 30.23 82.59
C PHE A 350 1.80 29.32 81.48
N GLY A 351 2.35 28.11 81.35
CA GLY A 351 1.96 27.15 80.33
C GLY A 351 2.39 27.55 78.92
N THR A 352 1.72 26.94 77.94
CA THR A 352 2.00 27.13 76.51
C THR A 352 1.06 28.16 75.90
N ALA A 353 1.58 29.06 75.08
CA ALA A 353 0.80 30.06 74.35
C ALA A 353 1.08 29.95 72.85
N GLY A 354 0.01 30.07 72.06
CA GLY A 354 0.06 30.20 70.60
C GLY A 354 -0.15 31.65 70.21
N SER A 355 0.54 32.12 69.18
CA SER A 355 0.28 33.42 68.55
C SER A 355 -0.04 33.27 67.07
N TRP A 356 -0.95 34.11 66.58
CA TRP A 356 -1.35 34.22 65.19
C TRP A 356 -1.17 35.66 64.70
N PHE A 357 -0.71 35.85 63.48
CA PHE A 357 -0.58 37.14 62.81
C PHE A 357 -1.66 37.24 61.73
N ILE A 358 -2.84 37.69 62.14
CA ILE A 358 -4.01 37.73 61.28
C ILE A 358 -4.10 39.07 60.54
N ASP A 359 -4.59 39.02 59.31
CA ASP A 359 -4.91 40.23 58.55
C ASP A 359 -6.19 40.89 59.12
N VAL A 360 -6.11 42.19 59.33
CA VAL A 360 -7.18 43.04 59.84
C VAL A 360 -7.36 44.28 58.98
N ASP A 361 -8.51 44.95 59.12
CA ASP A 361 -8.77 46.20 58.42
C ASP A 361 -7.77 47.30 58.83
N GLU A 362 -7.53 48.24 57.93
CA GLU A 362 -6.63 49.39 58.14
C GLU A 362 -7.05 50.24 59.35
N SER A 363 -8.34 50.24 59.68
CA SER A 363 -8.85 50.92 60.89
C SER A 363 -8.45 50.23 62.20
N GLU A 364 -8.19 48.92 62.17
CA GLU A 364 -7.68 48.20 63.35
C GLU A 364 -6.15 48.30 63.43
N CYS A 365 -5.46 48.13 62.29
CA CYS A 365 -4.02 48.28 62.18
C CYS A 365 -3.62 49.06 60.91
N PRO A 366 -3.29 50.36 61.04
CA PRO A 366 -2.86 51.19 59.92
C PRO A 366 -1.51 50.75 59.34
#